data_AF-Q0RNZ2-F1
#
_entry.id   AF-Q0RNZ2-F1
#
_cell.length_a   1.000
_cell.length_b   1.000
_cell.length_c   1.000
_cell.angle_alpha   90.00
_cell.angle_beta   90.00
_cell.angle_gamma   90.00
#
_symmetry.space_group_name_H-M   'P 1'
#
loop_
_entity.id
_entity.type
_entity.pdbx_description
1 polymer ?
#
loop_
_entity_poly.entity_id
_entity_poly.type
_entity_poly.pdbx_seq_one_letter_code
_entity_poly.pdbx_strand_id
1 'polypeptide(L)'
;MPPTEHHYAVLLHRGHIGVLRQRGDHTMFTFTEEYESRPVLGLRFEEDLRGPYAAALRLPRWFSNLLPEGPLREWIAADRDVALDREMELLAQVGHDLPGAVQVVPMESVAEALEWPAERLDRSSGFFSAATVSPWRFSLAGVALKFSMLATGDRLTVPAVGEHGDWLVKFPDQRFGDVPLNEFVMMSLAAEVGLDVPEVRLVHRDDLQGLPSRMWPNSEEWAYAVRRFDRHGEGDRTAIHIEDFAQVRDKYPDAKYEGTFETVAALAYRGRS
;
A
#
# COMPACT_ATOMS: atom_id res chain seq x y z
N MET A 1 26.66 -15.43 16.54
CA MET A 1 26.51 -15.24 15.09
C MET A 1 26.22 -13.77 14.86
N PRO A 2 26.76 -13.09 13.83
CA PRO A 2 26.24 -11.77 13.46
C PRO A 2 24.76 -11.87 13.08
N PRO A 3 23.93 -10.85 13.33
CA PRO A 3 22.54 -10.86 12.85
C PRO A 3 22.53 -10.88 11.33
N THR A 4 21.66 -11.72 10.75
CA THR A 4 21.38 -11.75 9.31
C THR A 4 20.91 -10.38 8.83
N GLU A 5 21.33 -9.97 7.64
CA GLU A 5 20.97 -8.70 7.03
C GLU A 5 20.09 -8.95 5.80
N HIS A 6 18.83 -8.56 5.90
CA HIS A 6 17.83 -8.75 4.85
C HIS A 6 17.73 -7.48 4.00
N HIS A 7 17.53 -7.67 2.69
CA HIS A 7 17.61 -6.63 1.69
C HIS A 7 16.35 -6.64 0.81
N TYR A 8 15.78 -5.47 0.57
CA TYR A 8 14.57 -5.30 -0.22
C TYR A 8 14.77 -4.17 -1.23
N ALA A 9 14.55 -4.45 -2.51
CA ALA A 9 14.53 -3.42 -3.55
C ALA A 9 13.28 -2.55 -3.37
N VAL A 10 13.48 -1.24 -3.34
CA VAL A 10 12.42 -0.26 -3.51
C VAL A 10 12.38 0.11 -4.99
N LEU A 11 11.22 -0.08 -5.61
CA LEU A 11 10.96 0.24 -7.00
C LEU A 11 9.99 1.42 -7.09
N LEU A 12 10.08 2.22 -8.15
CA LEU A 12 9.13 3.27 -8.48
C LEU A 12 8.87 3.24 -9.99
N HIS A 13 7.62 3.10 -10.41
CA HIS A 13 7.23 2.83 -11.81
C HIS A 13 8.05 1.67 -12.44
N ARG A 14 8.32 0.62 -11.66
CA ARG A 14 9.17 -0.55 -11.99
C ARG A 14 10.68 -0.29 -12.14
N GLY A 15 11.16 0.95 -12.14
CA GLY A 15 12.59 1.24 -12.02
C GLY A 15 13.08 0.96 -10.59
N HIS A 16 14.27 0.41 -10.42
CA HIS A 16 14.90 0.26 -9.09
C HIS A 16 15.49 1.60 -8.64
N ILE A 17 15.22 2.00 -7.39
CA ILE A 17 15.49 3.37 -6.92
C ILE A 17 16.19 3.47 -5.56
N GLY A 18 16.44 2.34 -4.90
CA GLY A 18 17.00 2.29 -3.55
C GLY A 18 16.71 0.98 -2.84
N VAL A 19 17.39 0.76 -1.72
CA VAL A 19 17.33 -0.49 -0.95
C VAL A 19 16.95 -0.21 0.48
N LEU A 20 15.91 -0.91 0.96
CA LEU A 20 15.64 -1.08 2.40
C LEU A 20 16.51 -2.22 2.92
N ARG A 21 17.31 -1.95 3.96
CA ARG A 21 18.19 -2.90 4.64
C ARG A 21 17.68 -3.10 6.06
N GLN A 22 17.49 -4.35 6.47
CA GLN A 22 17.05 -4.73 7.81
C GLN A 22 18.13 -5.58 8.48
N ARG A 23 18.60 -5.16 9.65
CA ARG A 23 19.62 -5.86 10.43
C ARG A 23 19.18 -6.01 11.87
N GLY A 24 18.64 -7.18 12.20
CA GLY A 24 17.84 -7.35 13.42
C GLY A 24 16.61 -6.45 13.36
N ASP A 25 16.35 -5.70 14.43
CA ASP A 25 15.23 -4.76 14.49
C ASP A 25 15.56 -3.37 13.87
N HIS A 26 16.77 -3.12 13.37
CA HIS A 26 17.10 -1.84 12.74
C HIS A 26 16.83 -1.89 11.23
N THR A 27 16.06 -0.92 10.71
CA THR A 27 15.79 -0.78 9.26
C THR A 27 16.28 0.57 8.76
N MET A 28 17.00 0.58 7.64
CA MET A 28 17.53 1.78 6.99
C MET A 28 17.26 1.75 5.48
N PHE A 29 16.82 2.87 4.92
CA PHE A 29 16.69 3.09 3.49
C PHE A 29 17.91 3.81 2.92
N THR A 30 18.26 3.54 1.66
CA THR A 30 19.27 4.28 0.91
C THR A 30 18.92 4.26 -0.56
N PHE A 31 19.14 5.35 -1.27
CA PHE A 31 18.96 5.40 -2.72
C PHE A 31 20.13 4.80 -3.50
N THR A 32 19.89 4.51 -4.77
CA THR A 32 20.94 4.16 -5.75
C THR A 32 21.72 5.41 -6.19
N GLU A 33 22.90 5.25 -6.79
CA GLU A 33 23.74 6.38 -7.21
C GLU A 33 23.20 7.05 -8.50
N GLU A 34 22.57 6.27 -9.36
CA GLU A 34 21.96 6.66 -10.64
C GLU A 34 20.68 7.51 -10.45
N TYR A 35 20.34 7.86 -9.21
CA TYR A 35 19.02 8.40 -8.87
C TYR A 35 18.82 9.88 -9.24
N GLU A 36 19.87 10.69 -9.42
CA GLU A 36 19.72 12.16 -9.36
C GLU A 36 18.96 12.81 -10.56
N SER A 37 18.34 12.05 -11.48
CA SER A 37 17.54 12.57 -12.61
C SER A 37 16.37 11.65 -13.06
N ARG A 38 15.21 11.72 -12.40
CA ARG A 38 14.14 10.68 -12.47
C ARG A 38 12.76 11.12 -11.92
N PRO A 39 11.74 10.23 -11.84
CA PRO A 39 10.48 10.47 -11.10
C PRO A 39 10.63 10.50 -9.56
N VAL A 40 9.94 11.44 -8.90
CA VAL A 40 9.99 11.70 -7.46
C VAL A 40 9.21 10.66 -6.62
N LEU A 41 9.80 10.21 -5.50
CA LEU A 41 9.23 9.23 -4.54
C LEU A 41 8.42 9.90 -3.41
N GLY A 42 8.63 11.19 -3.18
CA GLY A 42 7.97 11.93 -2.12
C GLY A 42 8.75 13.19 -1.78
N LEU A 43 8.05 14.27 -1.44
CA LEU A 43 8.63 15.59 -1.21
C LEU A 43 9.74 15.55 -0.16
N ARG A 44 9.59 14.71 0.86
CA ARG A 44 10.54 14.58 1.97
C ARG A 44 11.92 14.05 1.54
N PHE A 45 12.01 13.41 0.36
CA PHE A 45 13.26 12.90 -0.19
C PHE A 45 13.97 13.90 -1.11
N GLU A 46 13.22 14.77 -1.80
CA GLU A 46 13.77 15.87 -2.60
C GLU A 46 14.45 16.93 -1.71
N GLU A 47 14.04 17.04 -0.44
CA GLU A 47 14.68 17.92 0.55
C GLU A 47 16.06 17.43 1.01
N ASP A 48 16.31 16.10 1.05
CA ASP A 48 17.57 15.51 1.48
C ASP A 48 17.76 14.07 0.97
N LEU A 49 18.21 13.91 -0.29
CA LEU A 49 18.49 12.59 -0.87
C LEU A 49 19.51 11.74 -0.11
N ARG A 50 20.28 12.32 0.84
CA ARG A 50 21.32 11.62 1.60
C ARG A 50 20.99 11.53 3.10
N GLY A 51 19.74 11.82 3.48
CA GLY A 51 19.27 11.81 4.85
C GLY A 51 19.35 10.44 5.53
N PRO A 52 19.51 10.39 6.87
CA PRO A 52 19.58 9.14 7.63
C PRO A 52 18.17 8.53 7.80
N TYR A 53 17.59 8.03 6.71
CA TYR A 53 16.26 7.40 6.68
C TYR A 53 16.27 6.03 7.35
N ALA A 54 16.38 6.02 8.68
CA ALA A 54 16.52 4.82 9.49
C ALA A 54 15.60 4.84 10.72
N ALA A 55 15.21 3.66 11.18
CA ALA A 55 14.36 3.44 12.34
C ALA A 55 14.76 2.16 13.09
N ALA A 56 14.36 2.06 14.36
CA ALA A 56 14.47 0.83 15.14
C ALA A 56 13.08 0.29 15.44
N LEU A 57 12.91 -1.02 15.32
CA LEU A 57 11.67 -1.81 15.33
C LEU A 57 10.70 -1.49 14.18
N ARG A 58 10.51 -0.19 13.90
CA ARG A 58 9.69 0.37 12.81
C ARG A 58 10.45 0.51 11.49
N LEU A 59 9.70 0.86 10.44
CA LEU A 59 10.22 1.41 9.19
C LEU A 59 10.60 2.90 9.33
N PRO A 60 11.37 3.48 8.38
CA PRO A 60 11.43 4.92 8.22
C PRO A 60 10.02 5.48 7.92
N ARG A 61 9.68 6.62 8.53
CA ARG A 61 8.30 7.17 8.64
C ARG A 61 7.49 7.11 7.35
N TRP A 62 8.07 7.53 6.22
CA TRP A 62 7.44 7.53 4.92
C TRP A 62 6.91 6.13 4.50
N PHE A 63 7.67 5.07 4.77
CA PHE A 63 7.26 3.69 4.52
C PHE A 63 6.29 3.14 5.59
N SER A 64 6.35 3.60 6.84
CA SER A 64 5.37 3.20 7.86
C SER A 64 3.93 3.60 7.48
N ASN A 65 3.74 4.69 6.74
CA ASN A 65 2.43 5.11 6.23
C ASN A 65 1.91 4.23 5.05
N LEU A 66 2.75 3.39 4.45
CA LEU A 66 2.31 2.43 3.43
C LEU A 66 1.71 1.15 4.04
N LEU A 67 1.84 0.94 5.35
CA LEU A 67 1.32 -0.23 6.04
C LEU A 67 -0.16 -0.10 6.43
N PRO A 68 -0.93 -1.21 6.40
CA PRO A 68 -2.25 -1.25 7.01
C PRO A 68 -2.20 -1.03 8.52
N GLU A 69 -3.32 -0.56 9.07
CA GLU A 69 -3.52 -0.33 10.50
C GLU A 69 -4.63 -1.25 11.04
N GLY A 70 -4.83 -1.24 12.37
CA GLY A 70 -5.96 -1.93 13.00
C GLY A 70 -6.02 -3.44 12.71
N PRO A 71 -7.23 -4.03 12.59
CA PRO A 71 -7.41 -5.48 12.47
C PRO A 71 -6.67 -6.11 11.29
N LEU A 72 -6.44 -5.37 10.20
CA LEU A 72 -5.72 -5.88 9.04
C LEU A 72 -4.22 -6.09 9.36
N ARG A 73 -3.60 -5.17 10.12
CA ARG A 73 -2.24 -5.31 10.63
C ARG A 73 -2.12 -6.51 11.57
N GLU A 74 -3.12 -6.71 12.42
CA GLU A 74 -3.21 -7.88 13.33
C GLU A 74 -3.29 -9.21 12.56
N TRP A 75 -4.03 -9.24 11.45
CA TRP A 75 -4.19 -10.47 10.66
C TRP A 75 -2.95 -10.83 9.84
N ILE A 76 -2.23 -9.85 9.28
CA ILE A 76 -0.97 -10.11 8.55
C ILE A 76 0.11 -10.62 9.52
N ALA A 77 0.17 -10.06 10.72
CA ALA A 77 1.07 -10.51 11.77
C ALA A 77 0.77 -11.95 12.22
N ALA A 78 -0.52 -12.26 12.47
CA ALA A 78 -0.97 -13.59 12.86
C ALA A 78 -0.83 -14.65 11.73
N ASP A 79 -0.92 -14.27 10.46
CA ASP A 79 -0.68 -15.15 9.31
C ASP A 79 0.76 -15.70 9.28
N ARG A 80 1.71 -15.00 9.92
CA ARG A 80 3.17 -15.25 9.83
C ARG A 80 3.90 -15.47 11.16
N ASP A 81 3.18 -15.50 12.28
CA ASP A 81 3.75 -15.64 13.62
C ASP A 81 4.80 -14.55 13.95
N VAL A 82 4.55 -13.31 13.50
CA VAL A 82 5.40 -12.13 13.76
C VAL A 82 4.71 -11.12 14.68
N ALA A 83 5.50 -10.34 15.40
CA ALA A 83 4.98 -9.27 16.26
C ALA A 83 4.49 -8.06 15.45
N LEU A 84 3.43 -7.39 15.95
CA LEU A 84 2.74 -6.26 15.29
C LEU A 84 3.62 -5.04 15.01
N ASP A 85 4.72 -4.91 15.73
CA ASP A 85 5.67 -3.82 15.70
C ASP A 85 6.76 -3.99 14.62
N ARG A 86 6.97 -5.21 14.10
CA ARG A 86 7.96 -5.55 13.07
C ARG A 86 7.53 -5.11 11.67
N GLU A 87 7.54 -3.80 11.45
CA GLU A 87 7.00 -3.15 10.25
C GLU A 87 7.62 -3.63 8.92
N MET A 88 8.89 -4.04 8.90
CA MET A 88 9.54 -4.58 7.69
C MET A 88 8.98 -5.95 7.27
N GLU A 89 8.66 -6.84 8.23
CA GLU A 89 8.10 -8.17 7.95
C GLU A 89 6.68 -8.06 7.35
N LEU A 90 5.93 -7.06 7.81
CA LEU A 90 4.60 -6.72 7.29
C LEU A 90 4.70 -6.14 5.87
N LEU A 91 5.61 -5.18 5.66
CA LEU A 91 5.83 -4.55 4.35
C LEU A 91 6.29 -5.56 3.30
N ALA A 92 7.10 -6.54 3.69
CA ALA A 92 7.53 -7.64 2.81
C ALA A 92 6.36 -8.50 2.27
N GLN A 93 5.16 -8.43 2.85
CA GLN A 93 3.97 -9.14 2.36
C GLN A 93 3.12 -8.32 1.40
N VAL A 94 2.88 -7.04 1.72
CA VAL A 94 2.01 -6.13 0.95
C VAL A 94 2.77 -5.31 -0.10
N GLY A 95 4.10 -5.32 -0.04
CA GLY A 95 4.99 -4.42 -0.79
C GLY A 95 4.89 -4.46 -2.32
N HIS A 96 4.20 -5.44 -2.91
CA HIS A 96 4.05 -5.56 -4.36
C HIS A 96 2.85 -4.78 -4.93
N ASP A 97 1.84 -4.45 -4.13
CA ASP A 97 0.69 -3.61 -4.53
C ASP A 97 0.37 -2.59 -3.43
N LEU A 98 1.24 -1.58 -3.30
CA LEU A 98 1.13 -0.47 -2.35
C LEU A 98 0.31 0.71 -2.92
N PRO A 99 -0.04 1.72 -2.11
CA PRO A 99 -0.52 3.00 -2.62
C PRO A 99 0.53 3.65 -3.53
N GLY A 100 0.09 4.23 -4.65
CA GLY A 100 0.97 4.82 -5.64
C GLY A 100 1.74 3.79 -6.47
N ALA A 101 2.77 4.26 -7.19
CA ALA A 101 3.64 3.45 -8.04
C ALA A 101 4.91 2.90 -7.35
N VAL A 102 4.97 2.96 -6.02
CA VAL A 102 6.07 2.39 -5.24
C VAL A 102 5.85 0.89 -5.03
N GLN A 103 6.91 0.09 -5.07
CA GLN A 103 6.89 -1.31 -4.66
C GLN A 103 8.12 -1.60 -3.77
N VAL A 104 8.00 -2.58 -2.89
CA VAL A 104 9.08 -3.09 -2.03
C VAL A 104 9.10 -4.60 -2.13
N VAL A 105 10.18 -5.17 -2.66
CA VAL A 105 10.30 -6.62 -2.94
C VAL A 105 11.59 -7.20 -2.34
N PRO A 106 11.60 -8.42 -1.80
CA PRO A 106 12.82 -9.07 -1.31
C PRO A 106 13.87 -9.25 -2.41
N MET A 107 15.16 -9.21 -2.05
CA MET A 107 16.28 -9.55 -2.91
C MET A 107 17.10 -10.70 -2.31
N GLU A 108 17.66 -11.57 -3.15
CA GLU A 108 18.57 -12.62 -2.67
C GLU A 108 19.99 -12.07 -2.43
N SER A 109 20.39 -11.00 -3.13
CA SER A 109 21.65 -10.29 -2.85
C SER A 109 21.64 -8.83 -3.31
N VAL A 110 22.58 -8.04 -2.78
CA VAL A 110 22.83 -6.65 -3.22
C VAL A 110 23.34 -6.57 -4.67
N ALA A 111 23.97 -7.63 -5.19
CA ALA A 111 24.43 -7.65 -6.59
C ALA A 111 23.25 -7.64 -7.58
N GLU A 112 22.14 -8.34 -7.25
CA GLU A 112 20.93 -8.32 -8.08
C GLU A 112 20.27 -6.94 -8.15
N ALA A 113 20.50 -6.08 -7.15
CA ALA A 113 19.99 -4.71 -7.11
C ALA A 113 20.62 -3.82 -8.21
N LEU A 114 21.89 -4.07 -8.54
CA LEU A 114 22.64 -3.31 -9.54
C LEU A 114 22.34 -3.77 -10.98
N GLU A 115 21.94 -5.03 -11.16
CA GLU A 115 21.65 -5.62 -12.47
C GLU A 115 20.14 -5.71 -12.78
N TRP A 116 19.24 -5.26 -11.90
CA TRP A 116 17.80 -5.55 -11.94
C TRP A 116 17.11 -5.12 -13.25
N PRO A 117 16.82 -6.03 -14.20
CA PRO A 117 16.14 -5.71 -15.45
C PRO A 117 14.64 -5.60 -15.19
N ALA A 118 13.96 -4.66 -15.87
CA ALA A 118 12.50 -4.51 -15.78
C ALA A 118 11.74 -5.83 -16.11
N GLU A 119 12.35 -6.67 -16.96
CA GLU A 119 11.88 -8.01 -17.34
C GLU A 119 11.82 -9.01 -16.18
N ARG A 120 12.59 -8.83 -15.10
CA ARG A 120 12.56 -9.74 -13.94
C ARG A 120 11.30 -9.57 -13.08
N LEU A 121 10.50 -8.52 -13.27
CA LEU A 121 9.24 -8.34 -12.53
C LEU A 121 8.29 -9.53 -12.74
N ASP A 122 8.16 -9.99 -14.00
CA ASP A 122 7.32 -11.13 -14.40
C ASP A 122 7.85 -12.49 -13.89
N ARG A 123 9.07 -12.51 -13.33
CA ARG A 123 9.70 -13.65 -12.65
C ARG A 123 9.78 -13.52 -11.14
N SER A 124 9.77 -12.31 -10.58
CA SER A 124 9.73 -12.08 -9.12
C SER A 124 8.45 -12.62 -8.48
N SER A 125 7.36 -12.64 -9.25
CA SER A 125 6.15 -13.46 -9.03
C SER A 125 6.45 -14.88 -8.54
N GLY A 126 7.46 -15.54 -9.09
CA GLY A 126 7.88 -16.91 -8.78
C GLY A 126 8.89 -17.06 -7.63
N PHE A 127 9.48 -15.97 -7.13
CA PHE A 127 10.29 -16.01 -5.89
C PHE A 127 9.40 -16.03 -4.64
N PHE A 128 8.14 -15.60 -4.75
CA PHE A 128 7.12 -15.89 -3.74
C PHE A 128 6.72 -17.37 -3.81
N SER A 129 7.27 -18.18 -2.90
CA SER A 129 7.00 -19.63 -2.79
C SER A 129 5.54 -19.99 -3.08
N ALA A 130 5.33 -20.88 -4.06
CA ALA A 130 4.02 -21.38 -4.46
C ALA A 130 3.32 -22.25 -3.40
N ALA A 131 3.96 -22.50 -2.25
CA ALA A 131 3.42 -23.32 -1.18
C ALA A 131 2.19 -22.70 -0.48
N THR A 132 2.08 -21.36 -0.42
CA THR A 132 0.92 -20.66 0.17
C THR A 132 0.64 -19.31 -0.51
N VAL A 133 -0.46 -19.26 -1.26
CA VAL A 133 -1.08 -17.99 -1.71
C VAL A 133 -1.89 -17.42 -0.54
N SER A 134 -1.21 -16.74 0.39
CA SER A 134 -1.85 -16.01 1.48
C SER A 134 -2.68 -14.83 0.92
N PRO A 135 -3.99 -14.72 1.23
CA PRO A 135 -4.88 -13.72 0.64
C PRO A 135 -4.60 -12.29 1.11
N TRP A 136 -3.85 -12.11 2.20
CA TRP A 136 -3.53 -10.80 2.79
C TRP A 136 -2.49 -10.01 1.98
N ARG A 137 -1.91 -10.62 0.94
CA ARG A 137 -0.98 -9.99 -0.01
C ARG A 137 -1.50 -8.66 -0.57
N PHE A 138 -2.79 -8.59 -0.90
CA PHE A 138 -3.40 -7.47 -1.64
C PHE A 138 -4.02 -6.41 -0.73
N SER A 139 -3.40 -6.08 0.40
CA SER A 139 -4.03 -5.29 1.45
C SER A 139 -3.24 -4.02 1.80
N LEU A 140 -3.96 -2.95 2.17
CA LEU A 140 -3.49 -1.56 1.96
C LEU A 140 -3.67 -0.63 3.16
N ALA A 141 -2.85 0.42 3.21
CA ALA A 141 -2.73 1.39 4.31
C ALA A 141 -4.04 2.02 4.83
N GLY A 142 -4.27 1.99 6.14
CA GLY A 142 -5.44 2.60 6.79
C GLY A 142 -6.11 1.70 7.85
N VAL A 143 -7.04 2.29 8.61
CA VAL A 143 -7.74 1.65 9.75
C VAL A 143 -8.88 0.72 9.32
N ALA A 144 -9.54 1.03 8.20
CA ALA A 144 -10.62 0.20 7.66
C ALA A 144 -10.05 -0.99 6.87
N LEU A 145 -10.65 -2.17 7.08
CA LEU A 145 -10.26 -3.41 6.42
C LEU A 145 -10.50 -3.34 4.91
N LYS A 146 -9.42 -3.21 4.11
CA LYS A 146 -9.51 -3.04 2.65
C LYS A 146 -8.55 -3.89 1.82
N PHE A 147 -9.01 -4.27 0.63
CA PHE A 147 -8.30 -5.13 -0.33
C PHE A 147 -8.28 -4.51 -1.73
N SER A 148 -7.13 -4.60 -2.39
CA SER A 148 -6.96 -4.37 -3.81
C SER A 148 -7.55 -5.56 -4.56
N MET A 149 -8.52 -5.32 -5.46
CA MET A 149 -9.23 -6.35 -6.22
C MET A 149 -9.35 -5.94 -7.70
N LEU A 150 -9.47 -6.92 -8.59
CA LEU A 150 -9.63 -6.73 -10.03
C LEU A 150 -11.10 -6.79 -10.45
N ALA A 151 -11.53 -5.87 -11.31
CA ALA A 151 -12.79 -6.01 -12.02
C ALA A 151 -12.71 -7.09 -13.12
N THR A 152 -13.59 -8.09 -13.02
CA THR A 152 -13.79 -9.16 -14.01
C THR A 152 -15.26 -9.16 -14.45
N GLY A 153 -15.60 -8.22 -15.34
CA GLY A 153 -17.00 -7.86 -15.61
C GLY A 153 -17.60 -7.15 -14.39
N ASP A 154 -18.80 -7.56 -13.98
CA ASP A 154 -19.49 -6.98 -12.83
C ASP A 154 -18.94 -7.44 -11.47
N ARG A 155 -18.08 -8.47 -11.46
CA ARG A 155 -17.53 -9.11 -10.25
C ARG A 155 -16.14 -8.59 -9.92
N LEU A 156 -15.79 -8.59 -8.62
CA LEU A 156 -14.43 -8.28 -8.17
C LEU A 156 -13.75 -9.54 -7.64
N THR A 157 -12.52 -9.78 -8.09
CA THR A 157 -11.70 -10.95 -7.76
C THR A 157 -10.40 -10.52 -7.08
N VAL A 158 -9.84 -11.41 -6.25
CA VAL A 158 -8.47 -11.24 -5.75
C VAL A 158 -7.50 -11.33 -6.95
N PRO A 159 -6.55 -10.39 -7.14
CA PRO A 159 -5.69 -10.37 -8.33
C PRO A 159 -4.79 -11.61 -8.46
N ALA A 160 -4.36 -11.95 -9.68
CA ALA A 160 -3.31 -12.96 -9.85
C ALA A 160 -1.94 -12.42 -9.38
N VAL A 161 -0.99 -13.33 -9.13
CA VAL A 161 0.36 -12.93 -8.68
C VAL A 161 1.08 -12.20 -9.81
N GLY A 162 1.27 -10.88 -9.65
CA GLY A 162 1.87 -9.99 -10.67
C GLY A 162 0.87 -8.96 -11.24
N GLU A 163 -0.43 -9.14 -10.98
CA GLU A 163 -1.46 -8.15 -11.32
C GLU A 163 -1.72 -7.21 -10.14
N HIS A 164 -2.06 -5.95 -10.43
CA HIS A 164 -2.50 -4.96 -9.45
C HIS A 164 -4.01 -4.79 -9.54
N GLY A 165 -4.69 -4.75 -8.39
CA GLY A 165 -6.12 -4.44 -8.37
C GLY A 165 -6.41 -3.01 -8.83
N ASP A 166 -7.52 -2.81 -9.53
CA ASP A 166 -8.04 -1.50 -9.95
C ASP A 166 -9.15 -0.97 -9.02
N TRP A 167 -9.60 -1.78 -8.06
CA TRP A 167 -10.59 -1.44 -7.04
C TRP A 167 -10.06 -1.64 -5.61
N LEU A 168 -10.47 -0.79 -4.68
CA LEU A 168 -10.32 -0.99 -3.24
C LEU A 168 -11.66 -1.39 -2.64
N VAL A 169 -11.77 -2.63 -2.17
CA VAL A 169 -12.98 -3.15 -1.50
C VAL A 169 -12.81 -3.03 0.01
N LYS A 170 -13.70 -2.29 0.66
CA LYS A 170 -13.84 -2.14 2.11
C LYS A 170 -14.97 -3.00 2.64
N PHE A 171 -14.72 -3.69 3.75
CA PHE A 171 -15.63 -4.65 4.37
C PHE A 171 -16.32 -4.07 5.62
N PRO A 172 -17.43 -4.66 6.07
CA PRO A 172 -18.11 -4.25 7.32
C PRO A 172 -17.17 -4.22 8.54
N ASP A 173 -17.34 -3.24 9.44
CA ASP A 173 -16.63 -3.19 10.73
C ASP A 173 -17.40 -4.01 11.77
N GLN A 174 -16.68 -4.77 12.60
CA GLN A 174 -17.31 -5.63 13.62
C GLN A 174 -18.09 -4.85 14.68
N ARG A 175 -17.80 -3.56 14.89
CA ARG A 175 -18.36 -2.69 15.94
C ARG A 175 -19.36 -1.67 15.41
N PHE A 176 -19.27 -1.34 14.11
CA PHE A 176 -20.07 -0.32 13.45
C PHE A 176 -20.71 -0.92 12.19
N GLY A 177 -21.99 -1.28 12.28
CA GLY A 177 -22.75 -1.78 11.13
C GLY A 177 -23.04 -0.70 10.09
N ASP A 178 -23.42 -1.12 8.89
CA ASP A 178 -23.78 -0.26 7.75
C ASP A 178 -22.66 0.68 7.27
N VAL A 179 -21.42 0.53 7.73
CA VAL A 179 -20.26 1.34 7.29
C VAL A 179 -20.09 1.33 5.77
N PRO A 180 -20.19 0.20 5.05
CA PRO A 180 -20.16 0.18 3.59
C PRO A 180 -21.30 0.97 2.92
N LEU A 181 -22.52 0.91 3.47
CA LEU A 181 -23.68 1.65 2.95
C LEU A 181 -23.51 3.16 3.20
N ASN A 182 -23.03 3.55 4.38
CA ASN A 182 -22.74 4.92 4.74
C ASN A 182 -21.64 5.51 3.83
N GLU A 183 -20.55 4.79 3.58
CA GLU A 183 -19.53 5.24 2.63
C GLU A 183 -20.08 5.38 1.21
N PHE A 184 -20.90 4.43 0.73
CA PHE A 184 -21.53 4.53 -0.58
C PHE A 184 -22.42 5.78 -0.69
N VAL A 185 -23.35 5.97 0.24
CA VAL A 185 -24.28 7.12 0.24
C VAL A 185 -23.55 8.46 0.31
N MET A 186 -22.53 8.58 1.16
CA MET A 186 -21.78 9.83 1.31
C MET A 186 -20.94 10.17 0.06
N MET A 187 -20.39 9.14 -0.61
CA MET A 187 -19.60 9.33 -1.83
C MET A 187 -20.46 9.55 -3.08
N SER A 188 -21.61 8.89 -3.18
CA SER A 188 -22.62 9.23 -4.21
C SER A 188 -23.13 10.66 -4.04
N LEU A 189 -23.40 11.11 -2.80
CA LEU A 189 -23.78 12.50 -2.53
C LEU A 189 -22.68 13.49 -2.93
N ALA A 190 -21.41 13.16 -2.68
CA ALA A 190 -20.27 13.97 -3.10
C ALA A 190 -20.20 14.13 -4.64
N ALA A 191 -20.44 13.06 -5.39
CA ALA A 191 -20.50 13.09 -6.85
C ALA A 191 -21.69 13.94 -7.36
N GLU A 192 -22.89 13.75 -6.80
CA GLU A 192 -24.11 14.47 -7.20
C GLU A 192 -24.01 16.00 -6.94
N VAL A 193 -23.26 16.44 -5.92
CA VAL A 193 -22.97 17.88 -5.71
C VAL A 193 -21.77 18.40 -6.51
N GLY A 194 -21.19 17.58 -7.39
CA GLY A 194 -20.14 17.98 -8.33
C GLY A 194 -18.71 18.01 -7.78
N LEU A 195 -18.41 17.25 -6.71
CA LEU A 195 -17.03 17.05 -6.26
C LEU A 195 -16.31 16.00 -7.14
N ASP A 196 -15.02 16.23 -7.38
CA ASP A 196 -14.16 15.25 -8.03
C ASP A 196 -13.89 14.08 -7.08
N VAL A 197 -14.48 12.92 -7.38
CA VAL A 197 -14.42 11.70 -6.56
C VAL A 197 -14.25 10.45 -7.45
N PRO A 198 -13.54 9.42 -6.97
CA PRO A 198 -13.42 8.15 -7.69
C PRO A 198 -14.78 7.45 -7.87
N GLU A 199 -14.88 6.60 -8.90
CA GLU A 199 -16.03 5.72 -9.14
C GLU A 199 -16.27 4.80 -7.92
N VAL A 200 -17.53 4.66 -7.48
CA VAL A 200 -17.92 3.84 -6.32
C VAL A 200 -19.01 2.84 -6.66
N ARG A 201 -18.99 1.68 -5.99
CA ARG A 201 -19.99 0.60 -6.13
C ARG A 201 -20.30 -0.01 -4.77
N LEU A 202 -21.56 -0.33 -4.52
CA LEU A 202 -21.94 -1.24 -3.44
C LEU A 202 -22.00 -2.66 -4.02
N VAL A 203 -21.24 -3.59 -3.46
CA VAL A 203 -21.02 -4.93 -4.04
C VAL A 203 -21.50 -6.01 -3.06
N HIS A 204 -22.32 -6.94 -3.56
CA HIS A 204 -22.83 -8.05 -2.75
C HIS A 204 -21.76 -9.11 -2.49
N ARG A 205 -21.84 -9.77 -1.33
CA ARG A 205 -20.92 -10.83 -0.90
C ARG A 205 -20.71 -11.95 -1.93
N ASP A 206 -21.73 -12.28 -2.72
CA ASP A 206 -21.69 -13.38 -3.69
C ASP A 206 -20.97 -13.03 -5.00
N ASP A 207 -20.65 -11.74 -5.20
CA ASP A 207 -19.89 -11.21 -6.33
C ASP A 207 -18.42 -10.91 -5.98
N LEU A 208 -18.02 -11.22 -4.75
CA LEU A 208 -16.66 -11.13 -4.23
C LEU A 208 -16.05 -12.52 -3.98
N GLN A 209 -15.17 -12.96 -4.87
CA GLN A 209 -14.62 -14.31 -4.83
C GLN A 209 -13.24 -14.40 -4.17
N GLY A 210 -12.92 -15.56 -3.59
CA GLY A 210 -11.62 -15.85 -2.97
C GLY A 210 -11.43 -15.37 -1.53
N LEU A 211 -12.50 -14.87 -0.89
CA LEU A 211 -12.42 -14.24 0.43
C LEU A 211 -12.87 -15.17 1.58
N PRO A 212 -12.20 -15.13 2.75
CA PRO A 212 -12.64 -15.88 3.94
C PRO A 212 -14.01 -15.44 4.47
N SER A 213 -14.79 -16.36 5.04
CA SER A 213 -16.10 -16.04 5.65
C SER A 213 -16.02 -15.01 6.79
N ARG A 214 -14.89 -14.92 7.50
CA ARG A 214 -14.65 -13.92 8.57
C ARG A 214 -14.64 -12.46 8.10
N MET A 215 -14.66 -12.21 6.79
CA MET A 215 -14.80 -10.89 6.18
C MET A 215 -16.21 -10.30 6.34
N TRP A 216 -17.19 -11.12 6.74
CA TRP A 216 -18.61 -10.81 6.81
C TRP A 216 -19.15 -10.95 8.24
N PRO A 217 -18.82 -10.01 9.16
CA PRO A 217 -19.37 -10.00 10.51
C PRO A 217 -20.86 -9.64 10.51
N ASN A 218 -21.52 -9.82 11.66
CA ASN A 218 -22.85 -9.26 11.96
C ASN A 218 -24.00 -9.62 10.99
N SER A 219 -23.80 -10.64 10.14
CA SER A 219 -24.67 -10.98 9.00
C SER A 219 -24.79 -9.87 7.94
N GLU A 220 -23.81 -8.96 7.85
CA GLU A 220 -23.75 -7.99 6.76
C GLU A 220 -23.28 -8.65 5.45
N GLU A 221 -23.85 -8.19 4.33
CA GLU A 221 -23.70 -8.83 3.00
C GLU A 221 -23.20 -7.88 1.90
N TRP A 222 -22.93 -6.62 2.27
CA TRP A 222 -22.51 -5.57 1.35
C TRP A 222 -21.11 -5.06 1.68
N ALA A 223 -20.26 -4.95 0.67
CA ALA A 223 -18.98 -4.26 0.73
C ALA A 223 -19.03 -2.99 -0.13
N TYR A 224 -18.20 -2.02 0.21
CA TYR A 224 -18.04 -0.79 -0.55
C TYR A 224 -16.78 -0.90 -1.40
N ALA A 225 -16.90 -0.77 -2.71
CA ALA A 225 -15.78 -0.76 -3.63
C ALA A 225 -15.58 0.65 -4.18
N VAL A 226 -14.32 1.12 -4.18
CA VAL A 226 -13.92 2.41 -4.76
C VAL A 226 -12.77 2.21 -5.74
N ARG A 227 -12.88 2.82 -6.92
CA ARG A 227 -11.88 2.72 -7.98
C ARG A 227 -10.59 3.43 -7.58
N ARG A 228 -9.45 2.81 -7.90
CA ARG A 228 -8.12 3.35 -7.59
C ARG A 228 -7.79 4.52 -8.51
N PHE A 229 -7.62 5.72 -7.93
CA PHE A 229 -7.09 6.90 -8.62
C PHE A 229 -5.56 6.86 -8.78
N ASP A 230 -4.88 5.95 -8.08
CA ASP A 230 -3.43 5.70 -8.18
C ASP A 230 -3.08 4.62 -9.23
N ARG A 231 -4.03 4.30 -10.10
CA ARG A 231 -3.90 3.39 -11.26
C ARG A 231 -4.55 4.07 -12.46
N HIS A 232 -4.03 3.84 -13.67
CA HIS A 232 -4.66 4.27 -14.91
C HIS A 232 -5.98 3.50 -15.20
N GLY A 233 -6.68 3.91 -16.27
CA GLY A 233 -8.05 3.49 -16.59
C GLY A 233 -8.19 2.09 -17.21
N GLU A 234 -9.34 1.84 -17.85
CA GLU A 234 -9.62 0.53 -18.46
C GLU A 234 -8.59 0.18 -19.55
N GLY A 235 -7.97 -1.00 -19.41
CA GLY A 235 -6.93 -1.50 -20.32
C GLY A 235 -5.50 -1.10 -19.96
N ASP A 236 -5.29 -0.01 -19.21
CA ASP A 236 -3.96 0.43 -18.75
C ASP A 236 -3.92 0.51 -17.22
N ARG A 237 -3.32 -0.49 -16.58
CA ARG A 237 -3.15 -0.55 -15.12
C ARG A 237 -1.80 0.02 -14.64
N THR A 238 -1.16 0.88 -15.44
CA THR A 238 0.05 1.60 -15.02
C THR A 238 -0.22 2.35 -13.72
N ALA A 239 0.67 2.20 -12.74
CA ALA A 239 0.53 2.87 -11.46
C ALA A 239 0.93 4.34 -11.56
N ILE A 240 0.09 5.23 -11.01
CA ILE A 240 0.36 6.66 -10.83
C ILE A 240 0.97 6.82 -9.45
N HIS A 241 2.04 7.60 -9.30
CA HIS A 241 2.64 7.80 -7.97
C HIS A 241 1.91 8.88 -7.16
N ILE A 242 1.73 8.61 -5.87
CA ILE A 242 1.06 9.46 -4.89
C ILE A 242 1.78 9.33 -3.54
N GLU A 243 1.67 10.35 -2.69
CA GLU A 243 1.98 10.26 -1.26
C GLU A 243 0.87 10.98 -0.46
N ASP A 244 0.69 10.64 0.81
CA ASP A 244 -0.31 11.27 1.70
C ASP A 244 0.26 12.43 2.54
N PHE A 245 -0.62 13.19 3.20
CA PHE A 245 -0.20 14.34 4.02
C PHE A 245 0.57 13.97 5.31
N ALA A 246 0.59 12.70 5.75
CA ALA A 246 1.48 12.26 6.83
C ALA A 246 2.89 11.96 6.30
N GLN A 247 2.99 11.41 5.08
CA GLN A 247 4.24 11.24 4.34
C GLN A 247 4.89 12.59 4.00
N VAL A 248 4.15 13.53 3.40
CA VAL A 248 4.59 14.92 3.11
C VAL A 248 5.15 15.62 4.36
N ARG A 249 4.59 15.32 5.55
CA ARG A 249 4.91 15.98 6.82
C ARG A 249 5.92 15.22 7.69
N ASP A 250 6.52 14.14 7.17
CA ASP A 250 7.46 13.26 7.88
C ASP A 250 6.92 12.79 9.25
N LYS A 251 5.65 12.33 9.25
CA LYS A 251 4.94 11.81 10.43
C LYS A 251 4.78 10.29 10.34
N TYR A 252 4.74 9.63 11.49
CA TYR A 252 4.29 8.23 11.58
C TYR A 252 2.75 8.18 11.55
N PRO A 253 2.13 7.04 11.19
CA PRO A 253 0.66 6.88 11.12
C PRO A 253 -0.07 7.30 12.41
N ASP A 254 0.50 6.98 13.56
CA ASP A 254 0.02 7.33 14.90
C ASP A 254 -0.14 8.86 15.11
N ALA A 255 0.61 9.68 14.37
CA ALA A 255 0.56 11.13 14.43
C ALA A 255 -0.24 11.78 13.28
N LYS A 256 -0.96 11.01 12.44
CA LYS A 256 -1.70 11.57 11.27
C LYS A 256 -2.80 12.57 11.64
N TYR A 257 -3.36 12.48 12.85
CA TYR A 257 -4.34 13.43 13.38
C TYR A 257 -3.72 14.69 14.03
N GLU A 258 -2.39 14.77 14.14
CA GLU A 258 -1.70 16.00 14.59
C GLU A 258 -1.66 17.03 13.45
N GLY A 259 -2.71 17.82 13.27
CA GLY A 259 -2.74 18.86 12.23
C GLY A 259 -4.05 19.64 12.17
N THR A 260 -4.15 20.51 11.17
CA THR A 260 -5.35 21.31 10.90
C THR A 260 -5.65 21.36 9.41
N PHE A 261 -6.88 21.72 9.02
CA PHE A 261 -7.24 21.85 7.60
C PHE A 261 -6.45 22.94 6.86
N GLU A 262 -6.08 24.03 7.55
CA GLU A 262 -5.21 25.09 7.02
C GLU A 262 -3.80 24.56 6.73
N THR A 263 -3.30 23.63 7.56
CA THR A 263 -2.00 22.96 7.33
C THR A 263 -2.04 22.13 6.04
N VAL A 264 -3.13 21.40 5.81
CA VAL A 264 -3.34 20.59 4.59
C VAL A 264 -3.50 21.49 3.36
N ALA A 265 -4.30 22.55 3.46
CA ALA A 265 -4.49 23.51 2.37
C ALA A 265 -3.18 24.23 1.99
N ALA A 266 -2.39 24.69 2.97
CA ALA A 266 -1.11 25.35 2.73
C ALA A 266 -0.10 24.45 1.99
N LEU A 267 -0.17 23.12 2.19
CA LEU A 267 0.61 22.15 1.42
C LEU A 267 0.02 21.94 0.02
N ALA A 268 -1.30 21.72 -0.11
CA ALA A 268 -1.97 21.45 -1.38
C ALA A 268 -1.90 22.61 -2.40
N TYR A 269 -1.84 23.85 -1.92
CA TYR A 269 -1.72 25.06 -2.75
C TYR A 269 -0.29 25.65 -2.77
N ARG A 270 0.73 24.93 -2.26
CA ARG A 270 2.13 25.38 -2.28
C ARG A 270 2.58 25.67 -3.73
N GLY A 271 3.01 26.90 -4.00
CA GLY A 271 3.44 27.33 -5.32
C GLY A 271 2.32 27.72 -6.30
N ARG A 272 1.06 27.77 -5.86
CA ARG A 272 -0.08 28.32 -6.62
C ARG A 272 -0.42 29.72 -6.11
N SER A 273 0.28 30.73 -6.61
CA SER A 273 0.14 32.16 -6.28
C SER A 273 0.15 33.03 -7.53
#